data_AF-A0A6A4ZAW3-F1
#
_entry.id   AF-A0A6A4ZAW3-F1
#
_cell.length_a   1.000
_cell.length_b   1.000
_cell.length_c   1.000
_cell.angle_alpha   90.00
_cell.angle_beta   90.00
_cell.angle_gamma   90.00
#
_symmetry.space_group_name_H-M   'P 1'
#
loop_
_entity.id
_entity.type
_entity.pdbx_description
1 polymer ?
#
loop_
_entity_poly.entity_id
_entity_poly.type
_entity_poly.pdbx_seq_one_letter_code
_entity_poly.pdbx_strand_id
1 'polypeptide(L)'
;LKHGTCSGLNGAAYLQAAVNTEKSIGTSSVISKSVGKSVSAALIQASYGKRVSLQCSGGALSEVRSCWDLSFNQIDCGDVGTCKGNVKITSF
;
A
#
# COMPACT_ATOMS: atom_id res chain seq x y z
N LEU A 1 -2.29 -8.53 18.37
CA LEU A 1 -1.42 -8.02 19.47
C LEU A 1 -0.21 -7.23 18.95
N LYS A 2 0.59 -7.75 18.02
CA LYS A 2 1.89 -7.17 17.60
C LYS A 2 1.93 -5.65 17.30
N HIS A 3 0.90 -5.07 16.66
CA HIS A 3 0.96 -3.67 16.20
C HIS A 3 -0.12 -2.75 16.79
N GLY A 4 -1.29 -3.28 17.17
CA GLY A 4 -2.39 -2.46 17.68
C GLY A 4 -2.17 -1.91 19.09
N THR A 5 -1.48 -2.65 19.97
CA THR A 5 -1.31 -2.27 21.38
C THR A 5 -0.42 -1.05 21.59
N CYS A 6 0.47 -0.77 20.64
CA CYS A 6 1.35 0.41 20.69
C CYS A 6 0.72 1.67 20.08
N SER A 7 -0.49 1.57 19.52
CA SER A 7 -1.16 2.71 18.86
C SER A 7 -1.87 3.66 19.85
N GLY A 8 -2.08 3.24 21.09
CA GLY A 8 -2.92 3.96 22.06
C GLY A 8 -4.44 3.83 21.80
N LEU A 9 -4.85 3.14 20.73
CA LEU A 9 -6.27 2.90 20.43
C LEU A 9 -6.76 1.61 21.10
N ASN A 10 -8.04 1.61 21.49
CA ASN A 10 -8.71 0.36 21.83
C ASN A 10 -8.90 -0.52 20.57
N GLY A 11 -9.19 -1.81 20.77
CA GLY A 11 -9.23 -2.78 19.67
C GLY A 11 -10.22 -2.43 18.56
N ALA A 12 -11.42 -1.96 18.91
CA ALA A 12 -12.44 -1.58 17.92
C ALA A 12 -12.03 -0.34 17.13
N ALA A 13 -11.51 0.68 17.82
CA ALA A 13 -11.03 1.92 17.21
C ALA A 13 -9.84 1.66 16.26
N TYR A 14 -8.90 0.79 16.66
CA TYR A 14 -7.77 0.40 15.81
C TYR A 14 -8.23 -0.27 14.51
N LEU A 15 -9.13 -1.25 14.61
CA LEU A 15 -9.67 -1.93 13.42
C LEU A 15 -10.47 -0.98 12.54
N GLN A 16 -11.30 -0.12 13.13
CA GLN A 16 -12.07 0.86 12.37
C GLN A 16 -11.17 1.86 11.63
N ALA A 17 -10.11 2.34 12.29
CA ALA A 17 -9.12 3.20 11.67
C ALA A 17 -8.44 2.52 10.48
N ALA A 18 -7.99 1.27 10.65
CA ALA A 18 -7.36 0.49 9.58
C ALA A 18 -8.30 0.30 8.37
N VAL A 19 -9.57 -0.05 8.60
CA VAL A 19 -10.57 -0.19 7.54
C VAL A 19 -10.83 1.14 6.83
N ASN A 20 -10.89 2.25 7.56
CA ASN A 20 -11.11 3.58 6.98
C ASN A 20 -9.93 4.00 6.10
N THR A 21 -8.69 3.78 6.56
CA THR A 21 -7.49 4.07 5.77
C THR A 21 -7.40 3.19 4.52
N GLU A 22 -7.77 1.91 4.61
CA GLU A 22 -7.79 1.01 3.46
C GLU A 22 -8.81 1.46 2.40
N LYS A 23 -10.03 1.81 2.83
CA LYS A 23 -11.08 2.33 1.93
C LYS A 23 -10.69 3.65 1.26
N SER A 24 -9.92 4.50 1.95
CA SER A 24 -9.45 5.78 1.43
C SER A 24 -8.45 5.61 0.27
N ILE A 25 -7.55 4.64 0.37
CA ILE A 25 -6.51 4.39 -0.64
C ILE A 25 -7.06 3.51 -1.77
N GLY A 26 -7.72 2.41 -1.40
CA GLY A 26 -8.22 1.41 -2.33
C GLY A 26 -7.14 0.78 -3.21
N THR A 27 -7.57 -0.04 -4.16
CA THR A 27 -6.68 -0.58 -5.20
C THR A 27 -6.74 0.31 -6.44
N SER A 28 -5.60 0.88 -6.82
CA SER A 28 -5.44 1.65 -8.05
C SER A 28 -5.87 0.86 -9.28
N SER A 29 -6.55 1.55 -10.21
CA SER A 29 -6.95 0.95 -11.49
C SER A 29 -5.77 0.50 -12.35
N VAL A 30 -4.58 1.06 -12.13
CA VAL A 30 -3.34 0.60 -12.78
C VAL A 30 -3.04 -0.86 -12.39
N ILE A 31 -3.28 -1.23 -11.14
CA ILE A 31 -3.10 -2.61 -10.67
C ILE A 31 -4.25 -3.48 -11.19
N SER A 32 -5.50 -3.10 -10.95
CA SER A 32 -6.65 -3.96 -11.25
C SER A 32 -6.82 -4.26 -12.75
N LYS A 33 -6.44 -3.34 -13.64
CA LYS A 33 -6.49 -3.54 -15.10
C LYS A 33 -5.26 -4.26 -15.68
N SER A 34 -4.24 -4.52 -14.85
CA SER A 34 -2.96 -5.08 -15.30
C SER A 34 -2.67 -6.46 -14.76
N VAL A 35 -3.65 -7.12 -14.13
CA VAL A 35 -3.55 -8.51 -13.72
C VAL A 35 -3.08 -9.38 -14.89
N GLY A 36 -2.06 -10.21 -14.64
CA GLY A 36 -1.40 -11.05 -15.65
C GLY A 36 -0.30 -10.35 -16.47
N LYS A 37 -0.10 -9.04 -16.29
CA LYS A 37 0.89 -8.24 -17.03
C LYS A 37 2.01 -7.74 -16.11
N SER A 38 3.07 -7.25 -16.74
CA SER A 38 4.14 -6.51 -16.05
C SER A 38 3.93 -5.01 -16.21
N VAL A 39 4.05 -4.27 -15.11
CA VAL A 39 3.83 -2.82 -15.04
C VAL A 39 5.00 -2.14 -14.34
N SER A 40 5.37 -0.95 -14.79
CA SER A 40 6.39 -0.15 -14.10
C SER A 40 5.99 0.15 -12.65
N ALA A 41 6.88 -0.15 -11.70
CA ALA A 41 6.70 0.19 -10.28
C ALA A 41 6.46 1.70 -10.10
N ALA A 42 7.18 2.53 -10.87
CA ALA A 42 7.03 3.98 -10.81
C ALA A 42 5.64 4.45 -11.27
N LEU A 43 5.03 3.76 -12.25
CA LEU A 43 3.66 4.06 -12.68
C LEU A 43 2.64 3.69 -11.61
N ILE A 44 2.83 2.54 -10.95
CA ILE A 44 1.99 2.12 -9.82
C ILE A 44 2.10 3.16 -8.69
N GLN A 45 3.31 3.57 -8.31
CA GLN A 45 3.51 4.61 -7.28
C GLN A 45 2.87 5.94 -7.67
N ALA A 46 3.06 6.38 -8.92
CA ALA A 46 2.46 7.62 -9.42
C ALA A 46 0.93 7.60 -9.35
N SER A 47 0.31 6.43 -9.55
CA SER A 47 -1.14 6.29 -9.44
C SER A 47 -1.68 6.49 -8.02
N TYR A 48 -0.82 6.42 -7.00
CA TYR A 48 -1.10 6.76 -5.61
C TYR A 48 -0.45 8.10 -5.19
N GLY A 49 -0.10 8.97 -6.14
CA GLY A 49 0.55 10.25 -5.85
C GLY A 49 1.95 10.14 -5.26
N LYS A 50 2.65 9.00 -5.45
CA LYS A 50 3.97 8.65 -4.89
C LYS A 50 4.03 8.48 -3.37
N ARG A 51 2.88 8.40 -2.69
CA ARG A 51 2.75 8.28 -1.22
C ARG A 51 2.70 6.84 -0.72
N VAL A 52 3.22 5.89 -1.50
CA VAL A 52 3.17 4.45 -1.17
C VAL A 52 4.52 3.78 -1.36
N SER A 53 4.79 2.80 -0.50
CA SER A 53 5.91 1.88 -0.61
C SER A 53 5.43 0.58 -1.25
N LEU A 54 6.08 0.16 -2.34
CA LEU A 54 5.70 -1.07 -3.05
C LEU A 54 6.61 -2.22 -2.65
N GLN A 55 6.02 -3.30 -2.17
CA GLN A 55 6.75 -4.51 -1.80
C GLN A 55 6.59 -5.56 -2.88
N CYS A 56 7.73 -6.13 -3.29
CA CYS A 56 7.80 -7.17 -4.29
C CYS A 56 8.39 -8.45 -3.69
N SER A 57 7.85 -9.59 -4.13
CA SER A 57 8.39 -10.92 -3.85
C SER A 57 8.51 -11.69 -5.15
N GLY A 58 9.70 -12.22 -5.45
CA GLY A 58 9.95 -12.94 -6.70
C GLY A 58 9.68 -12.13 -7.98
N GLY A 59 9.80 -10.80 -7.93
CA GLY A 59 9.50 -9.90 -9.06
C GLY A 59 8.01 -9.62 -9.29
N ALA A 60 7.12 -10.15 -8.44
CA ALA A 60 5.70 -9.83 -8.45
C ALA A 60 5.35 -8.83 -7.33
N LEU A 61 4.35 -7.99 -7.57
CA LEU A 61 3.81 -7.09 -6.55
C LEU A 61 3.13 -7.95 -5.47
N SER A 62 3.59 -7.85 -4.23
CA SER A 62 3.01 -8.55 -3.09
C SER A 62 2.18 -7.63 -2.20
N GLU A 63 2.63 -6.39 -1.98
CA GLU A 63 1.93 -5.43 -1.11
C GLU A 63 2.07 -4.00 -1.63
N VAL A 64 1.04 -3.20 -1.36
CA VAL A 64 1.09 -1.74 -1.42
C VAL A 64 0.94 -1.24 0.01
N ARG A 65 1.92 -0.49 0.51
CA ARG A 65 1.89 0.08 1.86
C ARG A 65 1.69 1.58 1.79
N SER A 66 0.72 2.11 2.52
CA SER A 66 0.49 3.54 2.74
C SER A 66 0.94 3.94 4.14
N CYS A 67 1.32 5.22 4.30
CA CYS A 67 1.81 5.75 5.56
C CYS A 67 0.94 6.93 6.01
N TRP A 68 0.74 7.04 7.32
CA TRP A 68 -0.23 7.94 7.93
C TRP A 68 0.35 8.58 9.18
N ASP A 69 0.00 9.84 9.43
CA ASP A 69 0.27 10.48 10.71
C ASP A 69 -0.72 10.02 11.80
N LEU A 70 -0.52 10.49 13.04
CA LEU A 70 -1.39 10.15 14.18
C LEU A 70 -2.82 10.73 14.06
N SER A 71 -3.02 11.65 13.13
CA SER A 71 -4.31 12.26 12.80
C SER A 71 -4.97 11.61 11.59
N PHE A 72 -4.40 10.49 11.09
CA PHE A 72 -4.85 9.76 9.91
C PHE A 72 -4.85 10.59 8.62
N ASN A 73 -3.92 11.53 8.49
CA ASN A 73 -3.58 12.13 7.20
C ASN A 73 -2.53 11.29 6.49
N GLN A 74 -2.72 11.04 5.19
CA GLN A 74 -1.73 10.30 4.41
C GLN A 74 -0.46 11.13 4.23
N ILE A 75 0.68 10.51 4.51
CA ILE A 75 2.02 11.08 4.37
C ILE A 75 2.90 10.22 3.46
N ASP A 76 4.05 10.77 3.05
CA ASP A 76 5.05 9.99 2.32
C ASP A 76 5.65 8.90 3.21
N CYS A 77 5.86 7.70 2.66
CA CYS A 77 6.41 6.58 3.40
C CYS A 77 7.92 6.66 3.69
N GLY A 78 8.63 7.66 3.14
CA GLY A 78 10.08 7.82 3.29
C GLY A 78 10.94 6.80 2.53
N ASP A 79 10.40 5.62 2.22
CA ASP A 79 11.00 4.61 1.35
C ASP A 79 10.03 4.19 0.23
N VAL A 80 10.58 3.95 -0.97
CA VAL A 80 9.82 3.56 -2.17
C VAL A 80 9.48 2.06 -2.21
N GLY A 81 10.10 1.25 -1.34
CA GLY A 81 9.94 -0.19 -1.27
C GLY A 81 10.92 -0.97 -2.14
N THR A 82 10.70 -2.28 -2.17
CA THR A 82 11.60 -3.27 -2.81
C THR A 82 11.32 -3.45 -4.31
N CYS A 83 10.14 -3.06 -4.80
CA CYS A 83 9.83 -3.13 -6.22
C CYS A 83 10.69 -2.17 -7.05
N LYS A 84 11.41 -2.69 -8.05
CA LYS A 84 12.23 -1.91 -9.00
C LYS A 84 11.87 -2.29 -10.44
N GLY A 85 11.89 -1.31 -11.35
CA GLY A 85 11.62 -1.54 -12.77
C GLY A 85 10.20 -2.05 -13.03
N ASN A 86 10.08 -3.08 -13.86
CA ASN A 86 8.79 -3.71 -14.19
C ASN A 86 8.46 -4.81 -13.20
N VAL A 87 7.22 -4.81 -12.72
CA VAL A 87 6.70 -5.68 -11.68
C VAL A 87 5.52 -6.48 -12.22
N LYS A 88 5.51 -7.79 -11.96
CA LYS A 88 4.40 -8.66 -12.37
C LYS A 88 3.19 -8.45 -11.44
N ILE A 89 2.01 -8.23 -12.02
CA ILE A 89 0.75 -8.24 -11.27
C ILE A 89 0.12 -9.61 -11.41
N THR A 90 -0.02 -10.33 -10.29
CA THR A 90 -0.55 -11.70 -10.27
C THR A 90 -2.00 -11.71 -9.80
N SER A 91 -2.77 -12.68 -10.26
CA SER A 91 -4.07 -13.02 -9.68
C SER A 91 -3.86 -13.94 -8.48
N PHE A 92 -4.79 -13.90 -7.53
CA PHE A 92 -4.88 -14.85 -6.43
C PHE A 92 -5.56 -16.14 -6.88
#